data_AF-A0A067NBI8-F1
#
_entry.id   AF-A0A067NBI8-F1
#
_cell.length_a   1.000
_cell.length_b   1.000
_cell.length_c   1.000
_cell.angle_alpha   90.00
_cell.angle_beta   90.00
_cell.angle_gamma   90.00
#
_symmetry.space_group_name_H-M   'P 1'
#
loop_
_entity.id
_entity.type
_entity.pdbx_description
1 polymer ?
#
loop_
_entity_poly.entity_id
_entity_poly.type
_entity_poly.pdbx_seq_one_letter_code
_entity_poly.pdbx_strand_id
1 'polypeptide(L)'
;MPPGRPKIYKTLEEKTLANRSKSSRSYHKNKGLSDSVSDTNIPRPRPVGSGRPKIYQTAEEKILANRAKRISEFWQLSKTKKRQNVAGWMTLVHTTSRKFESMVHGTVPAYMEDLYRQFTISHYKTIFTDPMLEVEALRSTMRHCENSLLQLSGVDQNLRMAEAAGRAIQEVIACLEDILCSVMVGKAELFEMYKKRELMYQSL
;
A
#
# COMPACT_ATOMS: atom_id res chain seq x y z
N MET A 1 -24.83 -15.03 29.70
CA MET A 1 -23.63 -14.27 29.27
C MET A 1 -22.53 -14.49 30.28
N PRO A 2 -21.28 -14.78 29.89
CA PRO A 2 -20.19 -14.92 30.84
C PRO A 2 -19.88 -13.56 31.49
N PRO A 3 -19.64 -13.49 32.80
CA PRO A 3 -19.33 -12.23 33.48
C PRO A 3 -18.03 -11.64 32.93
N GLY A 4 -18.09 -10.36 32.55
CA GLY A 4 -16.94 -9.61 32.02
C GLY A 4 -15.81 -9.49 33.05
N ARG A 5 -14.57 -9.41 32.56
CA ARG A 5 -13.37 -9.33 33.40
C ARG A 5 -13.47 -8.13 34.37
N PRO A 6 -13.30 -8.33 35.70
CA PRO A 6 -13.40 -7.26 36.68
C PRO A 6 -12.39 -6.14 36.41
N LYS A 7 -12.83 -4.89 36.59
CA LYS A 7 -11.93 -3.72 36.54
C LYS A 7 -10.98 -3.78 37.73
N ILE A 8 -9.68 -3.78 37.44
CA ILE A 8 -8.59 -3.89 38.43
C ILE A 8 -8.45 -2.61 39.27
N TYR A 9 -8.80 -1.46 38.71
CA TYR A 9 -8.78 -0.18 39.40
C TYR A 9 -10.20 0.38 39.45
N LYS A 10 -10.63 0.79 40.64
CA LYS A 10 -11.99 1.31 40.87
C LYS A 10 -12.07 2.80 40.52
N THR A 11 -10.96 3.53 40.61
CA THR A 11 -10.87 4.96 40.30
C THR A 11 -9.74 5.28 39.32
N LEU A 12 -9.83 6.45 38.68
CA LEU A 12 -8.79 6.95 37.77
C LEU A 12 -7.48 7.23 38.54
N GLU A 13 -7.59 7.76 39.75
CA GLU A 13 -6.46 8.07 40.63
C GLU A 13 -5.67 6.83 41.05
N GLU A 14 -6.36 5.72 41.32
CA GLU A 14 -5.72 4.45 41.65
C GLU A 14 -4.88 3.93 40.47
N LYS A 15 -5.40 4.10 39.25
CA LYS A 15 -4.68 3.73 38.02
C LYS A 15 -3.45 4.61 37.79
N THR A 16 -3.53 5.91 38.06
CA THR A 16 -2.37 6.82 37.89
C THR A 16 -1.28 6.53 38.91
N LEU A 17 -1.63 6.26 40.17
CA LEU A 17 -0.69 5.84 41.21
C LEU A 17 0.00 4.51 40.91
N ALA A 18 -0.76 3.52 40.41
CA ALA A 18 -0.21 2.23 40.00
C ALA A 18 0.77 2.37 38.83
N ASN A 19 0.45 3.21 37.84
CA ASN A 19 1.35 3.49 36.72
C ASN A 19 2.60 4.26 37.16
N ARG A 20 2.46 5.24 38.06
CA ARG A 20 3.59 6.00 38.63
C ARG A 20 4.54 5.09 39.39
N SER A 21 4.00 4.14 40.16
CA SER A 21 4.77 3.13 40.89
C SER A 21 5.50 2.14 39.95
N LYS A 22 4.82 1.68 38.89
CA LYS A 22 5.45 0.84 37.85
C LYS A 22 6.57 1.56 37.11
N SER A 23 6.35 2.82 36.74
CA SER A 23 7.34 3.66 36.07
C SER A 23 8.57 3.90 36.95
N SER A 24 8.34 4.23 38.24
CA SER A 24 9.42 4.40 39.23
C SER A 24 10.28 3.14 39.39
N ARG A 25 9.66 1.96 39.51
CA ARG A 25 10.41 0.68 39.56
C ARG A 25 11.26 0.46 38.31
N SER A 26 10.75 0.80 37.13
CA SER A 26 11.51 0.70 35.88
C SER A 26 12.67 1.69 35.83
N TYR A 27 12.46 2.92 36.30
CA TYR A 27 13.49 3.96 36.32
C TYR A 27 14.64 3.58 37.24
N HIS A 28 14.36 3.17 38.48
CA HIS A 28 15.40 2.74 39.42
C HIS A 28 16.17 1.51 38.95
N LYS A 29 15.51 0.57 38.26
CA LYS A 29 16.19 -0.59 37.65
C LYS A 29 17.19 -0.21 36.56
N ASN A 30 16.93 0.87 35.83
CA ASN A 30 17.75 1.30 34.70
C ASN A 30 18.69 2.48 35.01
N LYS A 31 18.54 3.13 36.17
CA LYS A 31 19.31 4.32 36.58
C LYS A 31 20.83 4.04 36.70
N GLY A 32 21.22 2.79 36.98
CA GLY A 32 22.64 2.39 37.02
C GLY A 32 23.26 2.03 35.66
N LEU A 33 22.48 1.97 34.58
CA LEU A 33 22.96 1.60 33.23
C LEU A 33 23.27 2.81 32.34
N SER A 34 22.91 4.02 32.77
CA SER A 34 23.10 5.27 32.03
C SER A 34 24.36 6.03 32.43
N ASP A 35 24.82 5.88 33.68
CA ASP A 35 25.83 6.78 34.25
C ASP A 35 27.28 6.23 34.15
N SER A 36 27.46 5.05 33.53
CA SER A 36 28.77 4.37 33.41
C SER A 36 29.26 4.17 31.97
N VAL A 37 28.86 5.01 31.01
CA VAL A 37 29.45 5.01 29.65
C VAL A 37 29.66 6.44 29.15
N SER A 38 30.61 7.13 29.77
CA SER A 38 31.49 8.05 29.05
C SER A 38 32.53 7.24 28.28
N ASP A 39 32.83 7.64 27.05
CA ASP A 39 33.95 7.17 26.24
C ASP A 39 34.04 5.66 25.99
N THR A 40 33.39 5.20 24.92
CA THR A 40 34.00 4.40 23.84
C THR A 40 32.90 3.87 22.91
N ASN A 41 33.14 3.96 21.60
CA ASN A 41 32.36 3.29 20.54
C ASN A 41 32.55 1.77 20.61
N ILE A 42 32.04 1.12 21.67
CA ILE A 42 31.96 -0.33 21.76
C ILE A 42 30.49 -0.72 21.55
N PRO A 43 30.16 -1.46 20.47
CA PRO A 43 28.82 -2.01 20.30
C PRO A 43 28.49 -2.90 21.49
N ARG A 44 27.52 -2.50 22.32
CA ARG A 44 27.04 -3.33 23.42
C ARG A 44 26.62 -4.70 22.87
N PRO A 45 27.14 -5.83 23.40
CA PRO A 45 26.67 -7.16 23.02
C PRO A 45 25.17 -7.22 23.34
N ARG A 46 24.34 -7.42 22.31
CA ARG A 46 22.90 -7.63 22.53
C ARG A 46 22.75 -8.95 23.29
N PRO A 47 21.95 -9.01 24.36
CA PRO A 47 21.70 -10.26 25.07
C PRO A 47 21.16 -11.30 24.08
N VAL A 48 21.79 -12.48 24.08
CA VAL A 48 21.40 -13.62 23.27
C VAL A 48 19.93 -13.94 23.61
N GLY A 49 19.03 -13.65 22.67
CA GLY A 49 17.57 -13.80 22.88
C GLY A 49 16.75 -12.50 22.82
N SER A 50 17.35 -11.31 22.71
CA SER A 50 16.59 -10.05 22.50
C SER A 50 16.35 -9.71 21.03
N GLY A 51 16.43 -10.71 20.15
CA GLY A 51 15.94 -10.59 18.78
C GLY A 51 14.42 -10.64 18.84
N ARG A 52 13.75 -9.56 18.42
CA ARG A 52 12.33 -9.60 18.07
C ARG A 52 12.12 -10.88 17.24
N PRO A 53 11.18 -11.78 17.59
CA PRO A 53 11.00 -13.05 16.87
C PRO A 53 11.00 -12.79 15.38
N LYS A 54 11.70 -13.61 14.58
CA LYS A 54 11.56 -13.55 13.12
C LYS A 54 10.08 -13.83 12.83
N ILE A 55 9.33 -12.76 12.58
CA ILE A 55 7.88 -12.80 12.33
C ILE A 55 7.61 -13.59 11.04
N TYR A 56 8.59 -13.66 10.14
CA TYR A 56 8.50 -14.34 8.86
C TYR A 56 9.53 -15.47 8.83
N GLN A 57 9.06 -16.67 8.50
CA GLN A 57 9.87 -17.88 8.42
C GLN A 57 10.51 -18.03 7.04
N THR A 58 9.88 -17.49 5.99
CA THR A 58 10.39 -17.52 4.61
C THR A 58 10.60 -16.13 4.01
N ALA A 59 11.43 -16.06 2.97
CA ALA A 59 11.65 -14.82 2.21
C ALA A 59 10.36 -14.35 1.52
N GLU A 60 9.55 -15.28 1.05
CA GLU A 60 8.25 -15.00 0.41
C GLU A 60 7.24 -14.40 1.40
N GLU A 61 7.17 -14.94 2.62
CA GLU A 61 6.30 -14.42 3.68
C GLU A 61 6.69 -12.99 4.10
N LYS A 62 8.00 -12.70 4.12
CA LYS A 62 8.52 -11.35 4.36
C LYS A 62 8.12 -10.38 3.25
N ILE A 63 8.15 -10.82 1.98
CA ILE A 63 7.75 -10.00 0.83
C ILE A 63 6.24 -9.71 0.90
N LEU A 64 5.41 -10.73 1.14
CA LEU A 64 3.96 -10.57 1.27
C LEU A 64 3.57 -9.64 2.42
N ALA A 65 4.23 -9.75 3.57
CA ALA A 65 3.93 -8.89 4.70
C ALA A 65 4.42 -7.44 4.50
N ASN A 66 5.53 -7.23 3.79
CA ASN A 66 5.95 -5.90 3.37
C ASN A 66 4.97 -5.31 2.34
N ARG A 67 4.41 -6.13 1.46
CA ARG A 67 3.34 -5.75 0.51
C ARG A 67 2.09 -5.28 1.27
N ALA A 68 1.64 -6.06 2.26
CA ALA A 68 0.51 -5.71 3.12
C ALA A 68 0.74 -4.42 3.93
N LYS A 69 1.97 -4.18 4.40
CA LYS A 69 2.33 -2.93 5.09
C LYS A 69 2.29 -1.72 4.16
N ARG A 70 2.81 -1.81 2.94
CA ARG A 70 2.71 -0.73 1.95
C ARG A 70 1.26 -0.36 1.67
N ILE A 71 0.39 -1.37 1.56
CA ILE A 71 -1.06 -1.17 1.40
C ILE A 71 -1.63 -0.45 2.63
N SER A 72 -1.30 -0.89 3.85
CA SER A 72 -1.74 -0.24 5.09
C SER A 72 -1.25 1.20 5.23
N GLU A 73 0.00 1.49 4.89
CA GLU A 73 0.59 2.84 4.96
C GLU A 73 -0.08 3.78 3.95
N PHE A 74 -0.42 3.26 2.76
CA PHE A 74 -1.25 3.95 1.78
C PHE A 74 -2.66 4.26 2.32
N TRP A 75 -3.31 3.29 2.99
CA TRP A 75 -4.59 3.51 3.68
C TRP A 75 -4.51 4.48 4.87
N GLN A 76 -3.32 4.69 5.43
CA GLN A 76 -3.11 5.69 6.48
C GLN A 76 -2.90 7.09 5.91
N LEU A 77 -2.22 7.21 4.76
CA LEU A 77 -2.10 8.48 4.00
C LEU A 77 -3.45 9.01 3.50
N SER A 78 -4.41 8.13 3.22
CA SER A 78 -5.79 8.55 2.90
C SER A 78 -6.60 9.02 4.12
N LYS A 79 -6.15 8.73 5.35
CA LYS A 79 -6.82 9.15 6.60
C LYS A 79 -6.25 10.42 7.24
N THR A 80 -5.12 10.94 6.77
CA THR A 80 -4.52 12.16 7.32
C THR A 80 -5.17 13.43 6.75
N LYS A 81 -5.86 14.17 7.65
CA LYS A 81 -6.63 15.41 7.44
C LYS A 81 -7.81 15.27 6.46
N LYS A 82 -9.04 15.40 6.98
CA LYS A 82 -10.25 15.62 6.17
C LYS A 82 -9.94 16.69 5.12
N ARG A 83 -9.80 16.31 3.86
CA ARG A 83 -9.81 17.24 2.74
C ARG A 83 -11.26 17.74 2.68
N GLN A 84 -11.51 18.90 3.28
CA GLN A 84 -12.87 19.41 3.45
C GLN A 84 -13.36 20.22 2.25
N ASN A 85 -12.48 20.51 1.30
CA ASN A 85 -12.81 21.34 0.15
C ASN A 85 -12.43 20.67 -1.17
N VAL A 86 -13.07 21.13 -2.24
CA VAL A 86 -12.89 20.65 -3.62
C VAL A 86 -11.43 20.76 -4.06
N ALA A 87 -10.75 21.88 -3.75
CA ALA A 87 -9.34 22.11 -4.11
C ALA A 87 -8.39 21.04 -3.54
N GLY A 88 -8.60 20.61 -2.28
CA GLY A 88 -7.79 19.57 -1.65
C GLY A 88 -7.98 18.19 -2.31
N TRP A 89 -9.18 17.89 -2.78
CA TRP A 89 -9.47 16.67 -3.54
C TRP A 89 -8.91 16.73 -4.95
N MET A 90 -9.06 17.86 -5.65
CA MET A 90 -8.48 18.04 -6.98
C MET A 90 -6.95 17.96 -6.97
N THR A 91 -6.31 18.45 -5.91
CA THR A 91 -4.87 18.24 -5.70
C THR A 91 -4.52 16.74 -5.61
N LEU A 92 -5.36 15.92 -4.97
CA LEU A 92 -5.18 14.46 -4.95
C LEU A 92 -5.34 13.85 -6.33
N VAL A 93 -6.39 14.24 -7.06
CA VAL A 93 -6.67 13.77 -8.41
C VAL A 93 -5.45 14.02 -9.29
N HIS A 94 -4.96 15.27 -9.34
CA HIS A 94 -3.76 15.61 -10.12
C HIS A 94 -2.51 14.84 -9.68
N THR A 95 -2.30 14.67 -8.38
CA THR A 95 -1.15 13.90 -7.87
C THR A 95 -1.25 12.43 -8.28
N THR A 96 -2.45 11.86 -8.24
CA THR A 96 -2.73 10.46 -8.61
C THR A 96 -2.57 10.27 -10.12
N SER A 97 -3.09 11.19 -10.93
CA SER A 97 -2.92 11.22 -12.39
C SER A 97 -1.45 11.32 -12.78
N ARG A 98 -0.69 12.23 -12.18
CA ARG A 98 0.76 12.34 -12.45
C ARG A 98 1.52 11.06 -12.09
N LYS A 99 1.15 10.43 -10.97
CA LYS A 99 1.75 9.14 -10.58
C LYS A 99 1.41 8.05 -11.59
N PHE A 100 0.17 8.01 -12.08
CA PHE A 100 -0.23 7.11 -13.15
C PHE A 100 0.55 7.35 -14.45
N GLU A 101 0.64 8.60 -14.91
CA GLU A 101 1.42 8.99 -16.09
C GLU A 101 2.89 8.61 -15.95
N SER A 102 3.47 8.80 -14.75
CA SER A 102 4.85 8.41 -14.46
C SER A 102 5.08 6.90 -14.47
N MET A 103 4.04 6.08 -14.28
CA MET A 103 4.14 4.63 -14.30
C MET A 103 3.96 4.09 -15.73
N VAL A 104 3.04 4.66 -16.50
CA VAL A 104 2.75 4.24 -17.89
C VAL A 104 3.82 4.75 -18.86
N HIS A 105 4.55 5.82 -18.53
CA HIS A 105 5.63 6.37 -19.36
C HIS A 105 5.26 6.60 -20.84
N GLY A 106 4.04 7.08 -21.11
CA GLY A 106 3.56 7.33 -22.47
C GLY A 106 2.12 6.88 -22.64
N THR A 107 1.87 6.07 -23.68
CA THR A 107 0.55 5.53 -23.99
C THR A 107 0.35 4.14 -23.36
N VAL A 108 -0.91 3.79 -23.07
CA VAL A 108 -1.26 2.48 -22.52
C VAL A 108 -0.75 1.33 -23.39
N PRO A 109 -0.90 1.33 -24.74
CA PRO A 109 -0.38 0.24 -25.56
C PRO A 109 1.14 0.09 -25.46
N ALA A 110 1.89 1.19 -25.43
CA ALA A 110 3.35 1.14 -25.32
C ALA A 110 3.81 0.56 -23.98
N TYR A 111 3.13 0.93 -22.89
CA TYR A 111 3.39 0.37 -21.56
C TYR A 111 3.10 -1.14 -21.50
N MET A 112 1.94 -1.56 -22.01
CA MET A 112 1.55 -2.97 -22.04
C MET A 112 2.50 -3.80 -22.90
N GLU A 113 2.96 -3.26 -24.02
CA GLU A 113 3.93 -3.91 -24.90
C GLU A 113 5.29 -4.10 -24.19
N ASP A 114 5.74 -3.12 -23.41
CA ASP A 114 6.98 -3.26 -22.63
C ASP A 114 6.85 -4.35 -21.55
N LEU A 115 5.73 -4.39 -20.82
CA LEU A 115 5.45 -5.47 -19.87
C LEU A 115 5.42 -6.83 -20.54
N TYR A 116 4.78 -6.95 -21.70
CA TYR A 116 4.76 -8.18 -22.48
C TYR A 116 6.18 -8.60 -22.90
N ARG A 117 7.00 -7.65 -23.38
CA ARG A 117 8.40 -7.90 -23.73
C ARG A 117 9.24 -8.34 -22.53
N GLN A 118 9.05 -7.76 -21.35
CA GLN A 118 9.72 -8.22 -20.13
C GLN A 118 9.30 -9.65 -19.76
N PHE A 119 8.03 -10.00 -20.01
CA PHE A 119 7.49 -11.33 -19.74
C PHE A 119 8.01 -12.40 -20.72
N THR A 120 8.21 -12.07 -21.99
CA THR A 120 8.80 -13.00 -22.96
C THR A 120 10.24 -13.37 -22.59
N ILE A 121 10.99 -12.49 -21.93
CA ILE A 121 12.36 -12.74 -21.51
C ILE A 121 12.43 -13.55 -20.21
N SER A 122 11.67 -13.16 -19.18
CA SER A 122 11.85 -13.71 -17.83
C SER A 122 10.79 -14.74 -17.42
N HIS A 123 9.64 -14.74 -18.10
CA HIS A 123 8.50 -15.62 -17.86
C HIS A 123 7.92 -15.63 -16.44
N TYR A 124 8.20 -14.61 -15.64
CA TYR A 124 7.65 -14.46 -14.29
C TYR A 124 6.28 -13.76 -14.33
N LYS A 125 5.29 -14.37 -13.65
CA LYS A 125 3.95 -13.77 -13.49
C LYS A 125 3.97 -12.46 -12.68
N THR A 126 5.04 -12.22 -11.93
CA THR A 126 5.21 -10.99 -11.13
C THR A 126 5.22 -9.73 -12.00
N ILE A 127 5.63 -9.84 -13.27
CA ILE A 127 5.67 -8.72 -14.21
C ILE A 127 4.29 -8.09 -14.42
N PHE A 128 3.21 -8.86 -14.37
CA PHE A 128 1.87 -8.32 -14.52
C PHE A 128 1.21 -8.07 -13.16
N THR A 129 1.47 -8.92 -12.17
CA THR A 129 0.82 -8.83 -10.85
C THR A 129 1.35 -7.69 -9.98
N ASP A 130 2.59 -7.24 -10.14
CA ASP A 130 3.12 -6.08 -9.42
C ASP A 130 2.53 -4.77 -9.96
N PRO A 131 2.60 -4.49 -11.28
CA PRO A 131 1.86 -3.38 -11.88
C PRO A 131 0.38 -3.37 -11.56
N MET A 132 -0.29 -4.53 -11.61
CA MET A 132 -1.72 -4.63 -11.29
C MET A 132 -2.04 -4.03 -9.92
N LEU A 133 -1.30 -4.43 -8.88
CA LEU A 133 -1.54 -3.91 -7.53
C LEU A 133 -1.27 -2.41 -7.42
N GLU A 134 -0.25 -1.90 -8.12
CA GLU A 134 0.03 -0.46 -8.11
C GLU A 134 -1.10 0.33 -8.79
N VAL A 135 -1.58 -0.14 -9.94
CA VAL A 135 -2.68 0.52 -10.67
C VAL A 135 -4.00 0.42 -9.88
N GLU A 136 -4.29 -0.70 -9.24
CA GLU A 136 -5.46 -0.88 -8.36
C GLU A 136 -5.44 0.09 -7.17
N ALA A 137 -4.27 0.34 -6.58
CA ALA A 137 -4.13 1.32 -5.51
C ALA A 137 -4.45 2.74 -6.00
N LEU A 138 -4.01 3.09 -7.22
CA LEU A 138 -4.35 4.36 -7.86
C LEU A 138 -5.85 4.46 -8.14
N ARG A 139 -6.47 3.41 -8.70
CA ARG A 139 -7.93 3.35 -8.94
C ARG A 139 -8.73 3.53 -7.65
N SER A 140 -8.32 2.86 -6.58
CA SER A 140 -8.98 2.98 -5.27
C SER A 140 -8.93 4.41 -4.74
N THR A 141 -7.81 5.10 -4.94
CA THR A 141 -7.67 6.51 -4.58
C THR A 141 -8.53 7.41 -5.45
N MET A 142 -8.56 7.16 -6.77
CA MET A 142 -9.37 7.94 -7.69
C MET A 142 -10.87 7.81 -7.37
N ARG A 143 -11.36 6.59 -7.15
CA ARG A 143 -12.75 6.34 -6.70
C ARG A 143 -13.08 7.07 -5.40
N HIS A 144 -12.13 7.15 -4.47
CA HIS A 144 -12.33 7.90 -3.25
C HIS A 144 -12.45 9.41 -3.51
N CYS A 145 -11.66 9.94 -4.45
CA CYS A 145 -11.78 11.33 -4.89
C CYS A 145 -13.12 11.60 -5.57
N GLU A 146 -13.52 10.75 -6.52
CA GLU A 146 -14.80 10.84 -7.26
C GLU A 146 -15.98 10.89 -6.27
N ASN A 147 -16.06 9.93 -5.34
CA ASN A 147 -17.11 9.89 -4.33
C ASN A 147 -17.13 11.14 -3.44
N SER A 148 -15.95 11.64 -3.07
CA SER A 148 -15.84 12.82 -2.19
C SER A 148 -16.19 14.12 -2.93
N LEU A 149 -15.79 14.26 -4.19
CA LEU A 149 -16.15 15.39 -5.04
C LEU A 149 -17.66 15.41 -5.30
N LEU A 150 -18.25 14.26 -5.64
CA LEU A 150 -19.68 14.12 -5.83
C LEU A 150 -20.47 14.55 -4.57
N GLN A 151 -19.99 14.19 -3.37
CA GLN A 151 -20.63 14.60 -2.11
C GLN A 151 -20.49 16.10 -1.81
N LEU A 152 -19.39 16.74 -2.23
CA LEU A 152 -19.09 18.14 -1.89
C LEU A 152 -19.67 19.15 -2.88
N SER A 153 -19.61 18.86 -4.19
CA SER A 153 -20.01 19.79 -5.25
C SER A 153 -21.05 19.23 -6.23
N GLY A 154 -21.45 17.96 -6.08
CA GLY A 154 -22.39 17.30 -6.99
C GLY A 154 -21.75 16.96 -8.33
N VAL A 155 -22.56 16.97 -9.40
CA VAL A 155 -22.08 16.72 -10.77
C VAL A 155 -21.52 18.02 -11.34
N ASP A 156 -20.24 18.27 -11.09
CA ASP A 156 -19.51 19.44 -11.58
C ASP A 156 -18.38 19.06 -12.55
N GLN A 157 -17.66 20.07 -13.05
CA GLN A 157 -16.52 19.86 -13.95
C GLN A 157 -15.35 19.13 -13.25
N ASN A 158 -15.18 19.32 -11.94
CA ASN A 158 -14.11 18.69 -11.16
C ASN A 158 -14.32 17.18 -11.06
N LEU A 159 -15.56 16.75 -10.83
CA LEU A 159 -15.94 15.35 -10.85
C LEU A 159 -15.66 14.73 -12.24
N ARG A 160 -16.08 15.39 -13.32
CA ARG A 160 -15.82 14.91 -14.69
C ARG A 160 -14.32 14.74 -14.98
N MET A 161 -13.49 15.65 -14.47
CA MET A 161 -12.03 15.54 -14.59
C MET A 161 -11.49 14.33 -13.80
N ALA A 162 -11.99 14.10 -12.59
CA ALA A 162 -11.61 12.92 -11.81
C ALA A 162 -12.04 11.62 -12.51
N GLU A 163 -13.26 11.55 -13.03
CA GLU A 163 -13.78 10.39 -13.78
C GLU A 163 -13.00 10.13 -15.08
N ALA A 164 -12.58 11.19 -15.79
CA ALA A 164 -11.73 11.03 -16.97
C ALA A 164 -10.38 10.40 -16.61
N ALA A 165 -9.74 10.86 -15.54
CA ALA A 165 -8.52 10.25 -15.03
C ALA A 165 -8.75 8.82 -14.52
N GLY A 166 -9.86 8.56 -13.84
CA GLY A 166 -10.26 7.23 -13.38
C GLY A 166 -10.47 6.24 -14.52
N ARG A 167 -11.03 6.68 -15.65
CA ARG A 167 -11.20 5.86 -16.86
C ARG A 167 -9.88 5.43 -17.48
N ALA A 168 -8.90 6.33 -17.58
CA ALA A 168 -7.56 5.97 -18.09
C ALA A 168 -6.87 4.93 -17.20
N ILE A 169 -6.98 5.06 -15.88
CA ILE A 169 -6.48 4.05 -14.92
C ILE A 169 -7.22 2.72 -15.12
N GLN A 170 -8.53 2.78 -15.36
CA GLN A 170 -9.36 1.59 -15.56
C GLN A 170 -8.98 0.80 -16.82
N GLU A 171 -8.66 1.49 -17.90
CA GLU A 171 -8.25 0.89 -19.16
C GLU A 171 -6.99 0.04 -19.00
N VAL A 172 -6.00 0.53 -18.25
CA VAL A 172 -4.78 -0.25 -17.93
C VAL A 172 -5.11 -1.49 -17.11
N ILE A 173 -6.00 -1.38 -16.12
CA ILE A 173 -6.42 -2.54 -15.32
C ILE A 173 -7.08 -3.59 -16.21
N ALA A 174 -8.00 -3.18 -17.10
CA ALA A 174 -8.66 -4.10 -18.01
C ALA A 174 -7.65 -4.83 -18.93
N CYS A 175 -6.65 -4.11 -19.46
CA CYS A 175 -5.60 -4.70 -20.27
C CYS A 175 -4.72 -5.69 -19.47
N LEU A 176 -4.40 -5.37 -18.22
CA LEU A 176 -3.64 -6.27 -17.35
C LEU A 176 -4.46 -7.50 -16.93
N GLU A 177 -5.76 -7.34 -16.69
CA GLU A 177 -6.69 -8.44 -16.38
C GLU A 177 -6.79 -9.42 -17.56
N ASP A 178 -6.93 -8.90 -18.78
CA ASP A 178 -6.95 -9.68 -20.03
C ASP A 178 -5.69 -10.56 -20.17
N ILE A 179 -4.49 -9.95 -20.08
CA ILE A 179 -3.22 -10.68 -20.16
C ILE A 179 -3.10 -11.71 -19.03
N LEU A 180 -3.45 -11.35 -17.79
CA LEU A 180 -3.38 -12.28 -16.66
C LEU A 180 -4.30 -13.48 -16.87
N CYS A 181 -5.49 -13.27 -17.43
CA CYS A 181 -6.42 -14.35 -17.78
C CYS A 181 -5.79 -15.29 -18.82
N SER A 182 -5.18 -14.77 -19.89
CA SER A 182 -4.48 -15.58 -20.88
C SER A 182 -3.31 -16.37 -20.25
N VAL A 183 -2.53 -15.74 -19.37
CA VAL A 183 -1.41 -16.39 -18.66
C VAL A 183 -1.89 -17.50 -17.70
N MET A 184 -3.09 -17.37 -17.14
CA MET A 184 -3.69 -18.41 -16.29
C MET A 184 -4.08 -19.66 -17.09
N VAL A 185 -4.52 -19.51 -18.34
CA VAL A 185 -4.76 -20.63 -19.26
C VAL A 185 -3.44 -21.28 -19.65
N GLY A 186 -2.45 -20.47 -20.05
CA GLY A 186 -1.10 -20.94 -20.33
C GLY A 186 -0.27 -19.92 -21.11
N LYS A 187 1.06 -20.06 -21.03
CA LYS A 187 1.99 -19.15 -21.74
C LYS A 187 1.83 -19.24 -23.26
N ALA A 188 1.57 -20.45 -23.78
CA ALA A 188 1.33 -20.67 -25.20
C ALA A 188 0.09 -19.91 -25.68
N GLU A 189 -0.97 -19.87 -24.88
CA GLU A 189 -2.20 -19.15 -25.19
C GLU A 189 -1.94 -17.64 -25.30
N LEU A 190 -1.22 -17.06 -24.34
CA LEU A 190 -0.83 -15.65 -24.39
C LEU A 190 -0.03 -15.32 -25.68
N PHE A 191 0.90 -16.18 -26.08
CA PHE A 191 1.70 -15.96 -27.28
C PHE A 191 0.87 -16.08 -28.57
N GLU A 192 -0.07 -17.02 -28.63
CA GLU A 192 -0.99 -17.15 -29.76
C GLU A 192 -1.95 -15.94 -29.84
N MET A 193 -2.53 -15.50 -28.73
CA MET A 193 -3.38 -14.30 -28.68
C MET A 193 -2.60 -13.05 -29.12
N TYR A 194 -1.37 -12.87 -28.63
CA TYR A 194 -0.52 -11.75 -29.04
C TYR A 194 -0.25 -11.78 -30.56
N LYS A 195 0.08 -12.95 -31.11
CA LYS A 195 0.35 -13.13 -32.54
C LYS A 195 -0.88 -12.84 -33.41
N LYS A 196 -2.07 -13.22 -32.93
CA LYS A 196 -3.36 -12.96 -33.61
C LYS A 196 -3.86 -11.53 -33.44
N ARG A 197 -3.18 -10.71 -32.64
CA ARG A 197 -3.61 -9.35 -32.25
C ARG A 197 -4.95 -9.33 -31.51
N GLU A 198 -5.18 -10.34 -30.67
CA GLU A 198 -6.43 -10.52 -29.92
C GLU A 198 -6.36 -9.96 -28.50
N LEU A 199 -5.22 -9.42 -28.06
CA LEU A 199 -5.10 -8.79 -26.74
C LEU A 199 -5.73 -7.41 -26.75
N MET A 200 -6.46 -7.07 -25.69
CA MET A 200 -7.24 -5.83 -25.60
C MET A 200 -6.42 -4.58 -25.95
N TYR A 201 -5.22 -4.47 -25.41
CA TYR A 201 -4.37 -3.29 -25.59
C TYR A 201 -3.88 -3.08 -27.03
N GLN A 202 -3.95 -4.10 -27.90
CA GLN A 202 -3.52 -4.01 -29.30
C GLN A 202 -4.59 -3.37 -30.20
N SER A 203 -5.80 -3.14 -29.66
CA SER A 203 -6.93 -2.50 -30.35
C SER A 203 -7.26 -1.08 -29.85
N LEU A 204 -6.49 -0.58 -28.87
CA LEU A 204 -6.66 0.76 -28.28
C LEU A 204 -6.02 1.87 -29.12
#